data_AF-A0A7C5T1T0-F1
#
_entry.id   AF-A0A7C5T1T0-F1
#
_cell.length_a   1.000
_cell.length_b   1.000
_cell.length_c   1.000
_cell.angle_alpha   90.00
_cell.angle_beta   90.00
_cell.angle_gamma   90.00
#
_symmetry.space_group_name_H-M   'P 1'
#
loop_
_entity.id
_entity.type
_entity.pdbx_description
1 polymer ?
#
loop_
_entity_poly.entity_id
_entity_poly.type
_entity_poly.pdbx_seq_one_letter_code
_entity_poly.pdbx_strand_id
1 'polypeptide(L)' 'MVDVNAWARRFPPTRKLYEEDSYLREADSTILGCAEDKGVRYYAVFSETVFTLRQAGRGAIRV' A
#
# COMPACT_ATOMS: atom_id res chain seq x y z
N MET A 1 -5.07 -6.88 18.97
CA MET A 1 -5.17 -6.96 17.49
C MET A 1 -5.13 -5.52 17.01
N VAL A 2 -4.10 -5.12 16.27
CA VAL A 2 -4.07 -3.75 15.72
C VAL A 2 -5.15 -3.69 14.65
N ASP A 3 -6.11 -2.78 14.82
CA ASP A 3 -7.05 -2.49 13.74
C ASP A 3 -6.29 -1.69 12.68
N VAL A 4 -5.72 -2.41 11.71
CA VAL A 4 -4.89 -1.86 10.63
C VAL A 4 -5.70 -0.87 9.78
N ASN A 5 -7.02 -1.08 9.63
CA ASN A 5 -7.87 -0.16 8.88
C ASN A 5 -8.07 1.15 9.64
N ALA A 6 -8.34 1.09 10.94
CA ALA A 6 -8.44 2.29 11.77
C ALA A 6 -7.11 3.03 11.88
N TRP A 7 -5.99 2.29 11.96
CA TRP A 7 -4.64 2.85 11.95
C TRP A 7 -4.32 3.56 10.62
N ALA A 8 -4.61 2.90 9.47
CA ALA A 8 -4.30 3.43 8.14
C ALA A 8 -5.08 4.72 7.82
N ARG A 9 -6.27 4.93 8.40
CA ARG A 9 -7.07 6.15 8.22
C ARG A 9 -6.41 7.44 8.72
N ARG A 10 -5.32 7.35 9.50
CA ARG A 10 -4.57 8.51 10.01
C ARG A 10 -3.63 9.13 8.96
N PHE A 11 -3.38 8.40 7.87
CA PHE A 11 -2.48 8.84 6.81
C PHE A 11 -3.27 9.41 5.62
N PRO A 12 -2.68 10.33 4.84
CA PRO A 12 -3.28 10.78 3.60
C PRO A 12 -3.43 9.60 2.61
N PRO A 13 -4.36 9.69 1.64
CA PRO A 13 -4.50 8.68 0.60
C PRO A 13 -3.21 8.49 -0.20
N THR A 14 -2.79 7.23 -0.39
CA THR A 14 -1.67 6.87 -1.27
C THR A 14 -2.01 7.20 -2.72
N ARG A 15 -1.13 7.93 -3.42
CA ARG A 15 -1.25 8.21 -4.85
C ARG A 15 -1.04 6.92 -5.66
N LYS A 16 -1.93 6.65 -6.60
CA LYS A 16 -1.95 5.40 -7.37
C LYS A 16 -1.34 5.62 -8.75
N LEU A 17 -0.04 5.40 -8.87
CA LEU A 17 0.69 5.65 -10.11
C LEU A 17 0.23 4.74 -11.26
N TYR A 18 -0.27 3.54 -10.93
CA TYR A 18 -0.82 2.61 -11.91
C TYR A 18 -2.11 3.09 -12.60
N GLU A 19 -2.81 4.10 -12.03
CA GLU A 19 -3.97 4.73 -12.68
C GLU A 19 -3.55 5.83 -13.67
N GLU A 20 -2.33 6.37 -13.50
CA GLU A 20 -1.76 7.42 -14.36
C GLU A 20 -0.95 6.82 -15.53
N ASP A 21 -0.11 5.82 -15.24
CA ASP A 21 0.62 5.05 -16.24
C ASP A 21 0.62 3.56 -15.87
N SER A 22 -0.12 2.77 -16.64
CA SER A 22 -0.25 1.32 -16.42
C SER A 22 1.01 0.52 -16.75
N TYR A 23 1.98 1.11 -17.44
CA TYR A 23 3.24 0.45 -17.81
C TYR A 23 4.39 0.79 -16.84
N LEU A 24 4.22 1.77 -15.96
CA LEU A 24 5.21 2.15 -14.96
C LEU A 24 5.52 0.97 -14.02
N ARG A 25 6.81 0.62 -13.91
CA ARG A 25 7.27 -0.55 -13.13
C ARG A 25 7.99 -0.19 -11.84
N GLU A 26 8.60 0.99 -11.80
CA GLU A 26 9.45 1.43 -10.70
C GLU A 26 9.14 2.91 -10.41
N ALA A 27 9.14 3.26 -9.13
CA ALA A 27 8.94 4.62 -8.66
C ALA A 27 9.55 4.77 -7.26
N ASP A 28 10.11 5.95 -6.98
CA ASP A 28 10.51 6.32 -5.64
C ASP A 28 9.27 6.65 -4.80
N SER A 29 9.30 6.30 -3.51
CA SER A 29 8.16 6.52 -2.62
C SER A 29 8.61 6.69 -1.17
N THR A 30 7.82 7.42 -0.39
CA THR A 30 8.09 7.66 1.03
C THR A 30 7.21 6.76 1.90
N ILE A 31 7.80 6.09 2.88
CA ILE A 31 7.04 5.36 3.91
C ILE A 31 6.45 6.38 4.89
N LEU A 32 5.13 6.48 4.90
CA LEU A 32 4.37 7.35 5.80
C LEU A 32 4.15 6.73 7.17
N GLY A 33 4.09 5.40 7.24
CA GLY A 33 3.94 4.67 8.49
C GLY A 33 4.08 3.17 8.32
N CYS A 34 4.46 2.50 9.41
CA CYS A 34 4.53 1.05 9.51
C CYS A 34 3.72 0.54 10.72
N ALA A 35 3.13 -0.63 10.57
CA ALA A 35 2.46 -1.35 11.63
C ALA A 35 2.83 -2.83 11.57
N GLU A 36 3.00 -3.43 12.75
CA GLU A 36 3.26 -4.84 12.91
C GLU A 36 2.04 -5.53 13.51
N ASP A 37 1.61 -6.63 12.92
CA ASP A 37 0.58 -7.50 13.47
C ASP A 37 1.20 -8.84 13.91
N LYS A 38 1.33 -8.96 15.24
CA LYS A 38 1.80 -10.18 15.95
C LYS A 38 3.15 -10.73 15.45
N GLY A 39 4.06 -9.92 14.94
CA GLY A 39 5.37 -10.37 14.44
C GLY A 39 5.34 -11.24 13.18
N VAL A 40 4.17 -11.43 12.56
CA VAL A 40 4.01 -12.28 11.37
C VAL A 40 3.77 -11.44 10.12
N ARG A 41 3.14 -10.26 10.26
CA ARG A 41 2.80 -9.38 9.14
C ARG A 41 3.22 -7.95 9.44
N TYR A 42 3.88 -7.36 8.46
CA TYR A 42 4.21 -5.95 8.45
C TYR A 42 3.34 -5.26 7.41
N TYR A 43 2.80 -4.11 7.79
CA TYR A 43 2.03 -3.24 6.91
C TYR A 43 2.77 -1.91 6.79
N ALA A 44 2.92 -1.43 5.57
CA ALA A 44 3.51 -0.13 5.28
C ALA A 44 2.51 0.71 4.47
N VAL A 45 2.42 2.00 4.81
CA VAL A 45 1.69 2.99 4.02
C VAL A 45 2.71 3.83 3.27
N PHE A 46 2.52 3.95 1.96
CA PHE A 46 3.40 4.70 1.07
C PHE A 46 2.74 6.01 0.63
N SER A 47 3.53 7.03 0.29
CA SER A 47 3.03 8.26 -0.33
C SER A 47 2.44 7.97 -1.71
N GLU A 48 3.10 7.10 -2.47
CA GLU A 48 2.71 6.69 -3.80
C GLU A 48 3.07 5.23 -4.07
N THR A 49 2.37 4.59 -5.00
CA THR A 49 2.62 3.19 -5.32
C THR A 49 2.30 2.82 -6.77
N VAL A 50 3.14 1.95 -7.33
CA VAL A 50 2.89 1.22 -8.57
C VAL A 50 2.12 -0.09 -8.34
N PHE A 51 1.96 -0.52 -7.09
CA PHE A 51 1.28 -1.77 -6.76
C PHE A 51 -0.23 -1.60 -6.85
N THR A 52 -0.86 -2.44 -7.67
CA THR A 52 -2.31 -2.49 -7.76
C THR A 52 -2.90 -3.14 -6.51
N LEU A 53 -3.95 -2.51 -5.97
CA LEU A 53 -4.71 -3.09 -4.88
C LEU A 53 -5.44 -4.35 -5.34
N ARG A 54 -5.54 -5.34 -4.45
CA ARG A 54 -6.27 -6.59 -4.75
C ARG A 54 -7.76 -6.28 -4.91
N GLN A 55 -8.21 -6.23 -6.16
CA GLN A 55 -9.64 -6.17 -6.48
C GLN A 55 -10.16 -7.58 -6.76
N ALA A 56 -11.45 -7.82 -6.48
CA ALA A 56 -12.08 -9.10 -6.81
C ALA A 56 -11.90 -9.38 -8.33
N GLY A 57 -11.30 -10.52 -8.67
CA GLY A 57 -11.01 -10.91 -10.06
C GLY A 57 -9.66 -10.44 -10.62
N ARG A 58 -8.86 -9.63 -9.90
CA ARG A 58 -7.49 -9.26 -10.30
C ARG A 58 -6.48 -9.57 -9.19
N GLY A 59 -5.43 -10.32 -9.54
CA GLY A 59 -4.33 -10.61 -8.62
C GLY A 59 -3.60 -9.33 -8.23
N ALA A 60 -3.24 -9.19 -6.95
CA ALA A 60 -2.34 -8.14 -6.50
C ALA A 60 -0.92 -8.66 -6.39
N ILE A 61 0.04 -7.77 -6.64
CA ILE A 61 1.46 -8.02 -6.40
C ILE A 61 1.71 -7.92 -4.89
N ARG A 62 2.36 -8.94 -4.32
CA ARG A 62 2.86 -8.94 -2.95
C ARG A 62 4.33 -8.60 -2.98
N VAL A 63 4.76 -7.65 -2.16
CA VAL A 63 6.17 -7.33 -1.90
C VAL A 63 6.46 -7.63 -0.43
#